data_AF-A0A2A9P049-F1
#
_entry.id   AF-A0A2A9P049-F1
#
_cell.length_a   1.000
_cell.length_b   1.000
_cell.length_c   1.000
_cell.angle_alpha   90.00
_cell.angle_beta   90.00
_cell.angle_gamma   90.00
#
_symmetry.space_group_name_H-M   'P 1'
#
loop_
_entity.id
_entity.type
_entity.pdbx_description
1 polymer ?
#
loop_
_entity_poly.entity_id
_entity_poly.type
_entity_poly.pdbx_seq_one_letter_code
_entity_poly.pdbx_strand_id
1 'polypeptide(L)'
;MSHVSKVTPVTPATPCDMGSCSNALHIDSAEIGITNRIFSPDERQLIRDALLTARQELQGSAVKTKELQQYKIELAEKIQRYKVAIAPVKVIPPEVLHQIFIFCVSGPIEIPMKVTDARFTITLVCSHWRQVALDTPWAPTTNIASILQKLSFTRGMCF
;
A
#
# COMPACT_ATOMS: atom_id res chain seq x y z
N MET A 1 82.82 -36.56 14.91
CA MET A 1 82.80 -36.70 13.44
C MET A 1 82.01 -35.52 12.90
N SER A 2 82.66 -34.36 12.69
CA SER A 2 83.24 -33.95 11.39
C SER A 2 82.13 -33.75 10.34
N HIS A 3 81.83 -32.56 9.81
CA HIS A 3 82.71 -31.47 9.44
C HIS A 3 81.97 -30.13 9.37
N VAL A 4 82.73 -29.08 9.65
CA VAL A 4 82.45 -27.65 9.55
C VAL A 4 82.43 -27.19 8.08
N SER A 5 81.55 -26.24 7.73
CA SER A 5 81.95 -25.00 7.01
C SER A 5 80.89 -23.90 7.10
N LYS A 6 81.30 -22.83 7.80
CA LYS A 6 80.76 -21.46 7.76
C LYS A 6 80.94 -20.87 6.36
N VAL A 7 79.97 -20.09 5.87
CA VAL A 7 80.20 -18.77 5.24
C VAL A 7 78.94 -17.90 5.40
N THR A 8 79.11 -16.70 5.95
CA THR A 8 78.29 -15.48 5.80
C THR A 8 79.28 -14.30 5.81
N PRO A 9 78.95 -13.05 5.40
CA PRO A 9 78.06 -12.54 4.34
C PRO A 9 78.75 -11.43 3.49
N VAL A 10 78.28 -11.14 2.26
CA VAL A 10 78.41 -9.81 1.62
C VAL A 10 77.20 -9.56 0.69
N THR A 11 76.41 -8.53 1.00
CA THR A 11 75.40 -7.84 0.16
C THR A 11 76.07 -6.58 -0.44
N PRO A 12 75.54 -5.82 -1.43
CA PRO A 12 74.35 -5.98 -2.27
C PRO A 12 74.55 -5.73 -3.79
N ALA A 13 73.60 -6.20 -4.59
CA ALA A 13 73.18 -5.50 -5.82
C ALA A 13 71.69 -5.78 -6.05
N THR A 14 70.83 -4.82 -5.67
CA THR A 14 69.45 -4.70 -6.17
C THR A 14 69.55 -4.24 -7.63
N PRO A 15 68.88 -4.88 -8.60
CA PRO A 15 67.56 -4.40 -9.04
C PRO A 15 66.67 -5.58 -9.57
N CYS A 16 65.35 -5.57 -9.66
CA CYS A 16 64.36 -4.52 -9.84
C CYS A 16 63.11 -4.91 -9.05
N ASP A 17 62.40 -3.88 -8.56
CA ASP A 17 60.98 -3.94 -8.26
C ASP A 17 60.24 -4.75 -9.33
N MET A 18 59.67 -5.89 -8.94
CA MET A 18 58.61 -6.53 -9.71
C MET A 18 57.39 -5.64 -9.56
N GLY A 19 57.30 -4.70 -10.50
CA GLY A 19 56.29 -3.66 -10.59
C GLY A 19 54.90 -4.18 -10.27
N SER A 20 54.38 -3.65 -9.17
CA SER A 20 52.97 -3.44 -8.97
C SER A 20 52.41 -2.67 -10.17
N CYS A 21 51.72 -3.38 -11.06
CA CYS A 21 50.89 -2.78 -12.10
C CYS A 21 49.47 -3.35 -12.01
N SER A 22 48.89 -3.38 -10.81
CA SER A 22 47.44 -3.30 -10.66
C SER A 22 47.03 -1.82 -10.72
N ASN A 23 47.17 -1.21 -11.91
CA ASN A 23 46.43 0.01 -12.19
C ASN A 23 44.97 -0.40 -12.29
N ALA A 24 44.24 -0.29 -11.18
CA ALA A 24 42.78 -0.33 -11.23
C ALA A 24 42.36 0.74 -12.25
N LEU A 25 41.75 0.32 -13.35
CA LEU A 25 41.12 1.21 -14.31
C LEU A 25 39.97 1.91 -13.57
N HIS A 26 40.29 3.01 -12.91
CA HIS A 26 39.34 3.82 -12.18
C HIS A 26 38.63 4.74 -13.18
N ILE A 27 37.42 4.35 -13.56
CA ILE A 27 36.54 5.21 -14.35
C ILE A 27 35.79 6.10 -13.38
N ASP A 28 35.96 7.41 -13.50
CA ASP A 28 35.13 8.37 -12.79
C ASP A 28 33.70 8.32 -13.37
N SER A 29 32.75 7.85 -12.56
CA SER A 29 31.35 7.72 -12.96
C SER A 29 30.71 9.06 -13.32
N ALA A 30 31.25 10.18 -12.80
CA ALA A 30 30.80 11.52 -13.12
C ALA A 30 31.15 11.96 -14.55
N GLU A 31 32.16 11.37 -15.19
CA GLU A 31 32.56 11.73 -16.56
C GLU A 31 31.80 10.94 -17.65
N ILE A 32 31.21 9.80 -17.29
CA ILE A 32 30.52 8.90 -18.23
C ILE A 32 29.30 9.59 -18.81
N GLY A 33 29.27 9.77 -20.14
CA GLY A 33 28.15 10.38 -20.87
C GLY A 33 28.09 11.91 -20.82
N ILE A 34 29.05 12.56 -20.14
CA ILE A 34 29.15 14.03 -20.07
C ILE A 34 30.26 14.57 -20.99
N THR A 35 31.31 13.77 -21.22
CA THR A 35 32.45 14.14 -22.07
C THR A 35 32.47 13.38 -23.39
N ASN A 36 33.12 13.93 -24.41
CA ASN A 36 33.36 13.24 -25.71
C ASN A 36 34.58 12.28 -25.65
N ARG A 37 35.01 11.87 -24.46
CA ARG A 37 36.16 10.97 -24.29
C ARG A 37 35.85 9.60 -24.89
N ILE A 38 36.80 9.07 -25.67
CA ILE A 38 36.71 7.70 -26.20
C ILE A 38 37.25 6.74 -25.13
N PHE A 39 36.40 5.84 -24.64
CA PHE A 39 36.76 4.82 -23.65
C PHE A 39 37.49 3.64 -24.29
N SER A 40 38.45 3.06 -23.58
CA SER A 40 39.15 1.83 -23.98
C SER A 40 38.19 0.61 -23.98
N PRO A 41 38.55 -0.52 -24.61
CA PRO A 41 37.73 -1.73 -24.58
C PRO A 41 37.39 -2.21 -23.16
N ASP A 42 38.37 -2.20 -22.25
CA ASP A 42 38.22 -2.62 -20.87
C ASP A 42 37.34 -1.64 -20.09
N GLU A 43 37.53 -0.34 -20.30
CA GLU A 43 36.69 0.68 -19.69
C GLU A 43 35.22 0.55 -20.13
N ARG A 44 34.99 0.30 -21.43
CA ARG A 44 33.63 0.05 -21.94
C ARG A 44 33.01 -1.20 -21.32
N GLN A 45 33.80 -2.23 -21.01
CA GLN A 45 33.28 -3.42 -20.35
C GLN A 45 32.83 -3.12 -18.92
N LEU A 46 33.64 -2.39 -18.15
CA LEU A 46 33.28 -1.94 -16.80
C LEU A 46 31.99 -1.08 -16.81
N ILE A 47 31.85 -0.19 -17.80
CA ILE A 47 30.64 0.63 -17.95
C ILE A 47 29.40 -0.25 -18.24
N ARG A 48 29.54 -1.28 -19.07
CA ARG A 48 28.44 -2.22 -19.35
C ARG A 48 28.03 -2.98 -18.10
N ASP A 49 29.01 -3.47 -17.34
CA ASP A 49 28.75 -4.23 -16.12
C ASP A 49 28.06 -3.34 -15.07
N ALA A 50 28.55 -2.12 -14.88
CA ALA A 50 27.92 -1.12 -14.01
C ALA A 50 26.48 -0.77 -14.45
N LEU A 51 26.24 -0.66 -15.76
CA LEU A 51 24.89 -0.43 -16.30
C LEU A 51 23.95 -1.61 -16.02
N LEU A 52 24.44 -2.85 -16.10
CA LEU A 52 23.66 -4.04 -15.78
C LEU A 52 23.31 -4.07 -14.28
N THR A 53 24.27 -3.78 -13.41
CA THR A 53 24.06 -3.68 -11.96
C THR A 53 23.02 -2.60 -11.63
N ALA A 54 23.17 -1.39 -12.17
CA ALA A 54 22.23 -0.29 -11.94
C ALA A 54 20.80 -0.64 -12.42
N ARG A 55 20.67 -1.35 -13.54
CA ARG A 55 19.36 -1.84 -14.02
C ARG A 55 18.74 -2.87 -13.08
N GLN A 56 19.53 -3.79 -12.54
CA GLN A 56 19.06 -4.78 -11.58
C GLN A 56 18.60 -4.12 -10.28
N GLU A 57 19.34 -3.14 -9.77
CA GLU A 57 18.97 -2.36 -8.59
C GLU A 57 17.68 -1.56 -8.80
N LEU A 58 17.53 -0.94 -9.98
CA LEU A 58 16.31 -0.22 -10.35
C LEU A 58 15.10 -1.16 -10.39
N GLN A 59 15.26 -2.36 -10.97
CA GLN A 59 14.20 -3.38 -10.98
C GLN A 59 13.85 -3.85 -9.56
N GLY A 60 14.85 -4.11 -8.72
CA GLY A 60 14.63 -4.49 -7.32
C GLY A 60 13.88 -3.43 -6.52
N SER A 61 14.22 -2.16 -6.74
CA SER A 61 13.53 -1.02 -6.10
C SER A 61 12.08 -0.88 -6.57
N ALA A 62 11.80 -1.13 -7.85
CA ALA A 62 10.44 -1.11 -8.39
C ALA A 62 9.56 -2.21 -7.79
N VAL A 63 10.10 -3.42 -7.60
CA VAL A 63 9.39 -4.53 -6.94
C VAL A 63 9.03 -4.15 -5.50
N LYS A 64 10.00 -3.66 -4.73
CA LYS A 64 9.77 -3.24 -3.33
C LYS A 64 8.74 -2.12 -3.22
N THR A 65 8.75 -1.18 -4.16
CA THR A 65 7.74 -0.11 -4.22
C THR A 65 6.34 -0.69 -4.42
N LYS A 66 6.18 -1.66 -5.32
CA LYS A 66 4.90 -2.33 -5.57
C LYS A 66 4.41 -3.10 -4.34
N GLU A 67 5.30 -3.82 -3.64
CA GLU A 67 4.96 -4.54 -2.41
C GLU A 67 4.46 -3.60 -1.31
N LEU A 68 5.17 -2.49 -1.08
CA LEU A 68 4.77 -1.48 -0.10
C LEU A 68 3.43 -0.83 -0.46
N GLN A 69 3.17 -0.57 -1.75
CA GLN A 69 1.89 -0.06 -2.20
C GLN A 69 0.75 -1.04 -1.94
N GLN A 70 0.97 -2.34 -2.22
CA GLN A 70 -0.01 -3.38 -1.95
C GLN A 70 -0.32 -3.48 -0.47
N TYR A 71 0.72 -3.51 0.37
CA TYR A 71 0.56 -3.54 1.83
C TYR A 71 -0.21 -2.32 2.37
N LYS A 72 0.03 -1.14 1.80
CA LYS A 72 -0.73 0.08 2.15
C LYS A 72 -2.22 -0.06 1.84
N ILE A 73 -2.57 -0.63 0.68
CA ILE A 73 -3.97 -0.88 0.30
C ILE A 73 -4.62 -1.83 1.30
N GLU A 74 -3.98 -2.95 1.62
CA GLU A 74 -4.50 -3.93 2.57
C GLU A 74 -4.72 -3.35 3.97
N LEU A 75 -3.79 -2.52 4.44
CA LEU A 75 -3.94 -1.82 5.72
C LEU A 75 -5.09 -0.81 5.68
N ALA A 76 -5.23 -0.05 4.61
CA ALA A 76 -6.33 0.91 4.46
C ALA A 76 -7.69 0.19 4.52
N GLU A 77 -7.82 -0.95 3.84
CA GLU A 77 -9.03 -1.77 3.91
C GLU A 77 -9.28 -2.32 5.32
N LYS A 78 -8.24 -2.81 6.02
CA LYS A 78 -8.37 -3.27 7.42
C LYS A 78 -8.85 -2.13 8.33
N ILE A 79 -8.24 -0.96 8.22
CA ILE A 79 -8.63 0.24 8.98
C ILE A 79 -10.09 0.59 8.70
N GLN A 80 -10.51 0.56 7.44
CA GLN A 80 -11.89 0.86 7.08
C GLN A 80 -12.88 -0.15 7.68
N ARG A 81 -12.56 -1.45 7.65
CA ARG A 81 -13.38 -2.48 8.29
C ARG A 81 -13.48 -2.27 9.80
N TYR A 82 -12.37 -1.94 10.46
CA TYR A 82 -12.39 -1.67 11.90
C TYR A 82 -13.20 -0.42 12.23
N LYS A 83 -13.07 0.66 11.47
CA LYS A 83 -13.90 1.88 11.62
C LYS A 83 -15.38 1.56 11.52
N VAL A 84 -15.77 0.75 10.53
CA VAL A 84 -17.16 0.32 10.36
C VAL A 84 -17.63 -0.55 11.53
N ALA A 85 -16.79 -1.48 12.01
CA ALA A 85 -17.12 -2.36 13.12
C ALA A 85 -17.34 -1.60 14.45
N ILE A 86 -16.54 -0.57 14.70
CA ILE A 86 -16.65 0.25 15.92
C ILE A 86 -17.50 1.51 15.73
N ALA A 87 -18.10 1.69 14.56
CA ALA A 87 -18.91 2.87 14.29
C ALA A 87 -20.07 2.93 15.31
N PRO A 88 -20.34 4.10 15.92
CA PRO A 88 -21.39 4.23 16.93
C PRO A 88 -22.73 3.65 16.47
N VAL A 89 -23.04 3.83 15.18
CA VAL A 89 -24.24 3.30 14.52
C VAL A 89 -24.49 1.80 14.70
N LYS A 90 -23.45 0.99 14.95
CA LYS A 90 -23.55 -0.47 15.19
C LYS A 90 -23.78 -0.84 16.66
N VAL A 91 -23.59 0.09 17.60
CA VAL A 91 -23.73 -0.14 19.04
C VAL A 91 -24.88 0.65 19.67
N ILE A 92 -25.58 1.48 18.90
CA ILE A 92 -26.76 2.21 19.39
C ILE A 92 -27.90 1.19 19.60
N PRO A 93 -28.48 1.13 20.82
CA PRO A 93 -29.65 0.28 21.07
C PRO A 93 -30.85 0.68 20.19
N PRO A 94 -31.73 -0.26 19.83
CA PRO A 94 -32.93 0.04 19.05
C PRO A 94 -33.77 1.18 19.63
N GLU A 95 -33.86 1.31 20.95
CA GLU A 95 -34.64 2.33 21.65
C GLU A 95 -34.10 3.74 21.36
N VAL A 96 -32.76 3.89 21.33
CA VAL A 96 -32.12 5.17 21.03
C VAL A 96 -32.26 5.49 19.53
N LEU A 97 -32.18 4.48 18.65
CA LEU A 97 -32.47 4.66 17.23
C LEU A 97 -33.92 5.11 16.98
N HIS A 98 -34.89 4.54 17.69
CA HIS A 98 -36.28 4.97 17.65
C HIS A 98 -36.42 6.45 18.00
N GLN A 99 -35.76 6.89 19.08
CA GLN A 99 -35.78 8.30 19.48
C GLN A 99 -35.19 9.21 18.39
N ILE A 100 -34.05 8.83 17.81
CA ILE A 100 -33.44 9.56 16.69
C ILE A 100 -34.44 9.65 15.52
N PHE A 101 -35.11 8.56 15.16
CA PHE A 101 -36.07 8.55 14.06
C PHE A 101 -37.26 9.48 14.33
N ILE A 102 -37.79 9.51 15.55
CA ILE A 102 -38.87 10.43 15.96
C ILE A 102 -38.42 11.89 15.79
N PHE A 103 -37.18 12.23 16.17
CA PHE A 103 -36.66 13.59 15.97
C PHE A 103 -36.41 13.94 14.51
N CYS A 104 -35.96 12.98 13.69
CA CYS A 104 -35.66 13.19 12.28
C CYS A 104 -36.91 13.20 11.38
N VAL A 105 -37.99 12.56 11.81
CA VAL A 105 -39.23 12.43 11.05
C VAL A 105 -40.26 13.39 11.65
N SER A 106 -40.45 14.54 11.01
CA SER A 106 -41.48 15.50 11.38
C SER A 106 -42.57 15.58 10.32
N GLY A 107 -43.83 15.62 10.75
CA GLY A 107 -44.98 15.89 9.89
C GLY A 107 -45.67 14.67 9.28
N PRO A 108 -46.86 14.89 8.67
CA PRO A 108 -47.67 13.83 8.09
C PRO A 108 -46.96 13.09 6.96
N ILE A 109 -47.36 11.85 6.69
CA ILE A 109 -46.87 11.08 5.54
C ILE A 109 -47.58 11.61 4.30
N GLU A 110 -46.84 12.21 3.37
CA GLU A 110 -47.34 12.51 2.04
C GLU A 110 -47.23 11.24 1.16
N ILE A 111 -48.33 10.83 0.54
CA ILE A 111 -48.35 9.72 -0.42
C ILE A 111 -48.64 10.32 -1.80
N PRO A 112 -47.80 10.06 -2.83
CA PRO A 112 -46.62 9.18 -2.81
C PRO A 112 -45.43 9.77 -2.05
N MET A 113 -44.72 8.92 -1.31
CA MET A 113 -43.58 9.31 -0.50
C MET A 113 -42.41 9.74 -1.39
N LYS A 114 -41.87 10.94 -1.14
CA LYS A 114 -40.74 11.49 -1.90
C LYS A 114 -39.45 10.74 -1.51
N VAL A 115 -38.54 10.56 -2.46
CA VAL A 115 -37.21 9.95 -2.19
C VAL A 115 -36.36 10.78 -1.21
N THR A 116 -36.69 12.06 -1.06
CA THR A 116 -36.05 12.99 -0.11
C THR A 116 -36.69 12.94 1.28
N ASP A 117 -37.71 12.12 1.51
CA ASP A 117 -38.33 11.98 2.83
C ASP A 117 -37.32 11.33 3.81
N ALA A 118 -37.18 11.92 4.99
CA ALA A 118 -36.30 11.43 6.04
C ALA A 118 -36.60 9.96 6.40
N ARG A 119 -37.89 9.58 6.39
CA ARG A 119 -38.37 8.21 6.63
C ARG A 119 -37.75 7.22 5.66
N PHE A 120 -37.71 7.59 4.38
CA PHE A 120 -37.08 6.77 3.36
C PHE A 120 -35.55 6.76 3.52
N THR A 121 -34.95 7.94 3.74
CA THR A 121 -33.50 8.11 3.87
C THR A 121 -32.91 7.29 5.02
N ILE A 122 -33.58 7.25 6.16
CA ILE A 122 -33.17 6.47 7.35
C ILE A 122 -33.09 4.97 7.04
N THR A 123 -34.01 4.45 6.23
CA THR A 123 -34.05 3.01 5.86
C THR A 123 -32.92 2.57 4.92
N LEU A 124 -32.15 3.54 4.39
CA LEU A 124 -31.04 3.30 3.46
C LEU A 124 -29.68 3.24 4.16
N VAL A 125 -29.58 3.57 5.45
CA VAL A 125 -28.31 3.63 6.19
C VAL A 125 -27.67 2.25 6.34
N CYS A 126 -28.37 1.30 6.95
CA CYS A 126 -27.95 -0.10 7.05
C CYS A 126 -29.16 -1.02 7.29
N SER A 127 -28.95 -2.34 7.23
CA SER A 127 -30.01 -3.33 7.49
C SER A 127 -30.61 -3.19 8.89
N HIS A 128 -29.80 -2.90 9.91
CA HIS A 128 -30.27 -2.71 11.28
C HIS A 128 -31.19 -1.48 11.40
N TRP A 129 -30.78 -0.33 10.87
CA TRP A 129 -31.60 0.88 10.86
C TRP A 129 -32.91 0.68 10.11
N ARG A 130 -32.87 -0.05 8.99
CA ARG A 130 -34.06 -0.41 8.23
C ARG A 130 -35.04 -1.23 9.06
N GLN A 131 -34.55 -2.26 9.76
CA GLN A 131 -35.40 -3.11 10.60
C GLN A 131 -36.04 -2.28 11.71
N VAL A 132 -35.24 -1.50 12.44
CA VAL A 132 -35.75 -0.63 13.51
C VAL A 132 -36.77 0.39 12.99
N ALA A 133 -36.53 0.98 11.81
CA ALA A 133 -37.45 1.96 11.22
C ALA A 133 -38.79 1.32 10.80
N LEU A 134 -38.76 0.07 10.31
CA LEU A 134 -39.95 -0.70 9.96
C LEU A 134 -40.76 -1.11 11.20
N ASP A 135 -40.07 -1.39 12.31
CA ASP A 135 -40.68 -1.71 13.61
C ASP A 135 -41.22 -0.46 14.33
N THR A 136 -40.85 0.75 13.87
CA THR A 136 -41.29 1.99 14.50
C THR A 136 -42.75 2.31 14.10
N PRO A 137 -43.62 2.73 15.04
CA PRO A 137 -45.07 2.94 14.80
C PRO A 137 -45.46 3.95 13.71
N TRP A 138 -44.53 4.81 13.25
CA TRP A 138 -44.81 5.73 12.14
C TRP A 138 -44.76 5.05 10.77
N ALA A 139 -44.21 3.83 10.67
CA ALA A 139 -44.21 3.06 9.43
C ALA A 139 -45.62 2.48 9.20
N PRO A 140 -46.37 2.93 8.18
CA PRO A 140 -47.69 2.38 7.90
C PRO A 140 -47.54 0.91 7.48
N THR A 141 -48.18 0.03 8.24
CA THR A 141 -48.11 -1.45 8.15
C THR A 141 -48.59 -2.04 6.83
N THR A 142 -49.16 -1.25 5.91
CA THR A 142 -49.93 -1.80 4.78
C THR A 142 -49.39 -1.50 3.38
N ASN A 143 -48.32 -0.70 3.19
CA ASN A 143 -47.76 -0.50 1.84
C ASN A 143 -46.24 -0.23 1.79
N ILE A 144 -45.70 0.56 2.72
CA ILE A 144 -44.26 0.89 2.74
C ILE A 144 -43.40 -0.32 3.08
N ALA A 145 -43.86 -1.20 3.99
CA ALA A 145 -43.18 -2.45 4.30
C ALA A 145 -42.96 -3.32 3.05
N SER A 146 -43.95 -3.42 2.16
CA SER A 146 -43.83 -4.17 0.91
C SER A 146 -42.88 -3.52 -0.10
N ILE A 147 -42.81 -2.19 -0.16
CA ILE A 147 -41.86 -1.45 -1.00
C ILE A 147 -40.42 -1.62 -0.47
N LEU A 148 -40.23 -1.47 0.84
CA LEU A 148 -38.92 -1.59 1.49
C LEU A 148 -38.43 -3.05 1.53
N GLN A 149 -39.33 -4.04 1.67
CA GLN A 149 -39.00 -5.46 1.56
C GLN A 149 -38.57 -5.83 0.13
N LYS A 150 -39.19 -5.26 -0.92
CA LYS A 150 -38.74 -5.47 -2.30
C LYS A 150 -37.36 -4.85 -2.59
N LEU A 151 -37.04 -3.72 -1.95
CA LEU A 151 -35.72 -3.09 -2.02
C LEU A 151 -34.64 -3.82 -1.19
N SER A 152 -35.04 -4.65 -0.22
CA SER A 152 -34.12 -5.49 0.55
C SER A 152 -33.47 -6.61 -0.27
N PHE A 153 -34.11 -7.00 -1.38
CA PHE A 153 -33.63 -8.09 -2.25
C PHE A 153 -32.63 -7.63 -3.31
N THR A 154 -32.55 -6.33 -3.60
CA THR A 154 -31.78 -5.79 -4.74
C THR A 154 -30.42 -5.20 -4.39
N ARG A 155 -30.07 -5.06 -3.10
CA ARG A 155 -28.74 -4.57 -2.69
C ARG A 155 -28.11 -5.49 -1.66
N GLY A 156 -27.39 -6.49 -2.16
CA GLY A 156 -26.34 -7.21 -1.43
C GLY A 156 -25.14 -6.32 -1.14
N MET A 157 -25.35 -5.17 -0.49
CA MET A 157 -24.27 -4.41 0.13
C MET A 157 -24.22 -4.85 1.59
N CYS A 158 -23.42 -5.88 1.85
CA CYS A 158 -22.92 -6.16 3.18
C CYS A 158 -22.19 -4.90 3.69
N PHE A 159 -22.67 -4.34 4.81
CA PHE A 159 -22.01 -3.30 5.59
C PHE A 159 -21.70 -3.83 7.00
#